data_AF-A0A9X4IPK6-F1
#
_entry.id   AF-A0A9X4IPK6-F1
#
_cell.length_a   1.000
_cell.length_b   1.000
_cell.length_c   1.000
_cell.angle_alpha   90.00
_cell.angle_beta   90.00
_cell.angle_gamma   90.00
#
_symmetry.space_group_name_H-M   'P 1'
#
loop_
_entity.id
_entity.type
_entity.pdbx_description
1 polymer ?
#
loop_
_entity_poly.entity_id
_entity_poly.type
_entity_poly.pdbx_seq_one_letter_code
_entity_poly.pdbx_strand_id
1 'polypeptide(L)'
;MDQKIKTLKIIHLALVAGITLAFTILGNFKIMFDMVIDNSSLFYAFIPAIAYVASNFMFKNMLSKIQKDASNEEKFAIYQTASIVRWAIIEGACFLILILKPDFLLLGVILLIYLILLAPKKAQIFQTLDIRN
;
A
#
# COMPACT_ATOMS: atom_id res chain seq x y z
N MET A 1 15.25 9.16 15.93
CA MET A 1 13.95 8.80 15.32
C MET A 1 13.72 9.45 13.95
N ASP A 2 13.92 10.76 13.82
CA ASP A 2 13.54 11.52 12.61
C ASP A 2 14.16 11.03 11.31
N GLN A 3 15.45 10.69 11.33
CA GLN A 3 16.13 10.15 10.15
C GLN A 3 15.49 8.85 9.68
N LYS A 4 15.11 7.96 10.60
CA LYS A 4 14.43 6.70 10.27
C LYS A 4 13.04 6.94 9.66
N ILE A 5 12.28 7.91 10.18
CA ILE A 5 10.99 8.32 9.60
C ILE A 5 11.19 8.93 8.21
N LYS A 6 12.24 9.73 8.01
CA LYS A 6 12.60 10.29 6.70
C LYS A 6 12.91 9.17 5.71
N THR A 7 13.68 8.16 6.09
CA THR A 7 13.93 6.97 5.27
C THR A 7 12.63 6.25 4.90
N LEU A 8 11.74 6.04 5.88
CA LEU A 8 10.44 5.39 5.63
C LEU A 8 9.57 6.17 4.62
N LYS A 9 9.58 7.50 4.69
CA LYS A 9 8.91 8.37 3.70
C LYS A 9 9.51 8.23 2.29
N ILE A 10 10.84 8.14 2.18
CA ILE A 10 11.52 7.97 0.89
C ILE A 10 11.14 6.62 0.27
N ILE A 11 11.09 5.55 1.07
CA ILE A 11 10.67 4.23 0.59
C ILE A 11 9.23 4.27 0.06
N HIS A 12 8.30 4.87 0.82
CA HIS A 12 6.91 5.02 0.38
C HIS A 12 6.80 5.83 -0.93
N LEU A 13 7.54 6.95 -1.01
CA LEU A 13 7.57 7.78 -2.20
C LEU A 13 8.12 7.01 -3.42
N ALA A 14 9.15 6.20 -3.23
CA ALA A 14 9.73 5.39 -4.30
C ALA A 14 8.74 4.35 -4.85
N LEU A 15 8.00 3.67 -3.97
CA LEU A 15 6.93 2.73 -4.36
C LEU A 15 5.83 3.45 -5.15
N VAL A 16 5.32 4.57 -4.62
CA VAL A 16 4.30 5.39 -5.30
C VAL A 16 4.80 5.87 -6.66
N ALA A 17 6.04 6.38 -6.74
CA ALA A 17 6.61 6.85 -7.99
C ALA A 17 6.77 5.73 -9.01
N GLY A 18 7.25 4.55 -8.58
CA GLY A 18 7.42 3.37 -9.44
C GLY A 18 6.10 2.90 -10.06
N ILE A 19 5.07 2.72 -9.24
CA ILE A 19 3.76 2.30 -9.77
C ILE A 19 3.09 3.40 -10.60
N THR A 20 3.25 4.68 -10.21
CA THR A 20 2.74 5.81 -11.02
C THR A 20 3.39 5.79 -12.40
N LEU A 21 4.70 5.63 -12.48
CA LEU A 21 5.43 5.51 -13.74
C LEU A 21 4.92 4.33 -14.57
N ALA A 22 4.70 3.17 -13.94
CA ALA A 22 4.13 2.01 -14.63
C ALA A 22 2.74 2.31 -15.21
N PHE A 23 1.84 2.96 -14.46
CA PHE A 23 0.54 3.40 -14.97
C PHE A 23 0.69 4.35 -16.16
N THR A 24 1.64 5.30 -16.11
CA THR A 24 1.83 6.25 -17.23
C THR A 24 2.36 5.59 -18.50
N ILE A 25 3.17 4.54 -18.40
CA ILE A 25 3.79 3.85 -19.54
C ILE A 25 2.85 2.77 -20.11
N LEU A 26 2.23 1.97 -19.24
CA LEU A 26 1.47 0.77 -19.62
C LEU A 26 -0.05 1.02 -19.66
N GLY A 27 -0.55 2.03 -18.96
CA GLY A 27 -1.98 2.27 -18.79
C GLY A 27 -2.60 2.87 -20.05
N ASN A 28 -3.71 2.27 -20.51
CA ASN A 28 -4.54 2.87 -21.56
C ASN A 28 -5.68 3.70 -20.95
N PHE A 29 -5.40 4.98 -20.70
CA PHE A 29 -6.36 5.89 -20.07
C PHE A 29 -7.61 6.18 -20.92
N LYS A 30 -7.60 5.86 -22.23
CA LYS A 30 -8.76 6.07 -23.11
C LYS A 30 -9.94 5.18 -22.74
N ILE A 31 -9.65 3.97 -22.25
CA ILE A 31 -10.66 2.96 -21.88
C ILE A 31 -10.89 2.89 -20.38
N MET A 32 -10.38 3.85 -19.59
CA MET A 32 -10.41 3.80 -18.12
C MET A 32 -11.83 3.62 -17.57
N PHE A 33 -12.81 4.23 -18.22
CA PHE A 33 -14.22 4.20 -17.80
C PHE A 33 -15.05 3.15 -18.54
N ASP A 34 -14.44 2.42 -19.47
CA ASP A 34 -15.11 1.43 -20.33
C ASP A 34 -15.01 0.01 -19.73
N MET A 35 -15.18 -0.08 -18.41
CA MET A 35 -15.06 -1.36 -17.69
C MET A 35 -16.17 -2.33 -18.11
N VAL A 36 -15.78 -3.49 -18.64
CA VAL A 36 -16.70 -4.59 -18.97
C VAL A 36 -16.52 -5.70 -17.95
N ILE A 37 -17.62 -6.08 -17.28
CA ILE A 37 -17.64 -7.19 -16.32
C ILE A 37 -18.40 -8.36 -16.93
N ASP A 38 -17.70 -9.48 -17.08
CA ASP A 38 -18.24 -10.79 -17.46
C ASP A 38 -17.91 -11.85 -16.41
N ASN A 39 -18.42 -13.07 -16.57
CA ASN A 39 -18.20 -14.16 -15.61
C ASN A 39 -16.70 -14.51 -15.43
N SER A 40 -15.86 -14.24 -16.43
CA SER A 40 -14.42 -14.54 -16.40
C SER A 40 -13.60 -13.45 -15.70
N SER A 41 -14.13 -12.23 -15.61
CA SER A 41 -13.47 -11.04 -15.09
C SER A 41 -13.99 -10.60 -13.71
N LEU A 42 -15.14 -11.14 -13.28
CA LEU A 42 -15.75 -10.84 -11.98
C LEU A 42 -14.77 -11.00 -10.80
N PHE A 43 -13.91 -12.02 -10.81
CA PHE A 43 -12.92 -12.23 -9.76
C PHE A 43 -11.92 -11.06 -9.64
N TYR A 44 -11.53 -10.46 -10.77
CA TYR A 44 -10.56 -9.36 -10.79
C TYR A 44 -11.16 -8.06 -10.24
N ALA A 45 -12.49 -7.89 -10.31
CA ALA A 45 -13.20 -6.76 -9.70
C ALA A 45 -13.02 -6.71 -8.16
N PHE A 46 -12.75 -7.86 -7.53
CA PHE A 46 -12.52 -7.95 -6.09
C PHE A 46 -11.07 -7.68 -5.66
N ILE A 47 -10.12 -7.55 -6.59
CA ILE A 47 -8.71 -7.30 -6.27
C ILE A 47 -8.54 -6.12 -5.29
N PRO A 48 -9.20 -4.96 -5.48
CA PRO A 48 -9.05 -3.85 -4.54
C PRO A 48 -9.51 -4.17 -3.12
N ALA A 49 -10.64 -4.88 -2.99
CA ALA A 49 -11.18 -5.27 -1.69
C ALA A 49 -10.24 -6.26 -0.99
N ILE A 50 -9.75 -7.27 -1.71
CA ILE A 50 -8.81 -8.26 -1.19
C ILE A 50 -7.50 -7.57 -0.76
N ALA A 51 -6.94 -6.70 -1.61
CA ALA A 51 -5.70 -5.98 -1.32
C ALA A 51 -5.86 -5.07 -0.09
N TYR A 52 -6.99 -4.36 0.01
CA TYR A 52 -7.31 -3.55 1.18
C TYR A 52 -7.36 -4.39 2.46
N VAL A 53 -8.11 -5.50 2.46
CA VAL A 53 -8.24 -6.35 3.65
C VAL A 53 -6.90 -6.99 4.01
N ALA A 54 -6.22 -7.60 3.04
CA ALA A 54 -4.95 -8.29 3.25
C ALA A 54 -3.86 -7.34 3.75
N SER A 55 -3.72 -6.15 3.14
CA SER A 55 -2.72 -5.16 3.55
C SER A 55 -2.92 -4.69 4.99
N ASN A 56 -4.16 -4.39 5.38
CA ASN A 56 -4.50 -3.97 6.74
C ASN A 56 -4.37 -5.10 7.76
N PHE A 57 -4.79 -6.31 7.40
CA PHE A 57 -4.65 -7.49 8.24
C PHE A 57 -3.17 -7.77 8.54
N MET A 58 -2.33 -7.82 7.50
CA MET A 58 -0.89 -8.08 7.66
C MET A 58 -0.21 -6.99 8.48
N PHE A 59 -0.54 -5.72 8.24
CA PHE A 59 -0.02 -4.61 9.04
C PHE A 59 -0.35 -4.77 10.53
N LYS A 60 -1.62 -5.00 10.87
CA LYS A 60 -2.06 -5.18 12.26
C LYS A 60 -1.44 -6.42 12.91
N ASN A 61 -1.39 -7.53 12.17
CA ASN A 61 -0.82 -8.79 12.65
C ASN A 61 0.70 -8.69 12.92
N MET A 62 1.42 -7.84 12.19
CA MET A 62 2.83 -7.60 12.48
C MET A 62 3.00 -6.69 13.69
N LEU A 63 2.18 -5.65 13.82
CA LEU A 63 2.21 -4.76 15.00
C LEU A 63 1.79 -5.46 16.29
N SER A 64 0.88 -6.44 16.24
CA SER A 64 0.48 -7.20 17.43
C SER A 64 1.59 -8.07 18.01
N LYS A 65 2.71 -8.26 17.30
CA LYS A 65 3.89 -8.99 17.77
C LYS A 65 4.87 -8.12 18.54
N ILE A 66 4.64 -6.81 18.61
CA ILE A 66 5.47 -5.89 19.39
C ILE A 66 5.32 -6.22 20.89
N GLN A 67 6.44 -6.52 21.55
CA GLN A 67 6.46 -6.73 23.00
C GLN A 67 6.24 -5.39 23.73
N LYS A 68 5.59 -5.42 24.90
CA LYS A 68 5.24 -4.20 25.65
C LYS A 68 6.47 -3.42 26.11
N ASP A 69 7.51 -4.15 26.49
CA ASP A 69 8.81 -3.70 26.97
C ASP A 69 9.84 -3.51 25.84
N ALA A 70 9.45 -3.73 24.58
CA ALA A 70 10.31 -3.51 23.44
C ALA A 70 10.83 -2.06 23.41
N SER A 71 12.09 -1.91 23.02
CA SER A 71 12.71 -0.60 22.82
C SER A 71 12.00 0.19 21.72
N ASN A 72 12.11 1.53 21.75
CA ASN A 72 11.57 2.38 20.70
C ASN A 72 12.15 2.04 19.32
N GLU A 73 13.42 1.64 19.28
CA GLU A 73 14.13 1.18 18.08
C GLU A 73 13.49 -0.07 17.48
N GLU A 74 13.18 -1.05 18.33
CA GLU A 74 12.57 -2.33 17.93
C GLU A 74 11.12 -2.12 17.46
N LYS A 75 10.34 -1.35 18.23
CA LYS A 75 8.98 -0.93 17.85
C LYS A 75 8.96 -0.29 16.47
N PHE A 76 9.88 0.63 16.22
CA PHE A 76 9.99 1.31 14.94
C PHE A 76 10.42 0.36 13.81
N ALA A 77 11.36 -0.56 14.05
CA ALA A 77 11.79 -1.54 13.06
C ALA A 77 10.63 -2.42 12.61
N ILE A 78 9.84 -2.95 13.56
CA ILE A 78 8.64 -3.75 13.26
C ILE A 78 7.61 -2.93 12.47
N TYR A 79 7.37 -1.66 12.87
CA TYR A 79 6.47 -0.76 12.16
C TYR A 79 6.92 -0.48 10.73
N GLN A 80 8.22 -0.26 10.53
CA GLN A 80 8.80 -0.02 9.20
C GLN A 80 8.57 -1.24 8.30
N THR A 81 8.89 -2.45 8.77
CA THR A 81 8.65 -3.68 7.99
C THR A 81 7.16 -3.88 7.72
N ALA A 82 6.30 -3.69 8.73
CA ALA A 82 4.85 -3.81 8.58
C ALA A 82 4.31 -2.83 7.53
N SER A 83 4.79 -1.58 7.53
CA SER A 83 4.41 -0.56 6.55
C SER A 83 4.82 -0.95 5.14
N ILE A 84 6.06 -1.42 4.95
CA ILE A 84 6.58 -1.85 3.65
C ILE A 84 5.75 -3.03 3.11
N VAL A 85 5.47 -4.05 3.94
CA VAL A 85 4.62 -5.18 3.55
C VAL A 85 3.22 -4.72 3.16
N ARG A 86 2.62 -3.83 3.95
CA ARG A 86 1.30 -3.24 3.65
C ARG A 86 1.29 -2.56 2.28
N TRP A 87 2.31 -1.76 1.98
CA TRP A 87 2.43 -1.04 0.71
C TRP A 87 2.70 -1.99 -0.46
N ALA A 88 3.56 -2.99 -0.29
CA ALA A 88 3.87 -3.98 -1.33
C ALA A 88 2.65 -4.80 -1.75
N ILE A 89 1.74 -5.13 -0.81
CA ILE A 89 0.48 -5.81 -1.14
C ILE A 89 -0.39 -4.92 -2.06
N ILE A 90 -0.49 -3.63 -1.77
CA ILE A 90 -1.27 -2.69 -2.57
C ILE A 90 -0.60 -2.44 -3.94
N GLU A 91 0.71 -2.23 -3.96
CA GLU A 91 1.50 -2.06 -5.18
C GLU A 91 1.38 -3.31 -6.09
N GLY A 92 1.52 -4.51 -5.52
CA GLY A 92 1.34 -5.76 -6.25
C GLY A 92 -0.06 -5.88 -6.85
N ALA A 93 -1.10 -5.48 -6.11
CA ALA A 93 -2.47 -5.45 -6.63
C ALA A 93 -2.64 -4.44 -7.78
N CYS A 94 -1.99 -3.27 -7.70
CA CYS A 94 -1.95 -2.32 -8.80
C CYS A 94 -1.29 -2.92 -10.05
N PHE A 95 -0.14 -3.58 -9.92
CA PHE A 95 0.53 -4.24 -11.05
C PHE A 95 -0.29 -5.39 -11.63
N LEU A 96 -0.94 -6.19 -10.78
CA LEU A 96 -1.81 -7.28 -11.24
C LEU A 96 -2.95 -6.75 -12.11
N ILE A 97 -3.61 -5.67 -11.70
CA ILE A 97 -4.65 -5.03 -12.52
C ILE A 97 -4.05 -4.49 -13.81
N LEU A 98 -2.98 -3.70 -13.71
CA LEU A 98 -2.37 -3.02 -14.85
C LEU A 98 -1.90 -3.99 -15.94
N ILE A 99 -1.39 -5.17 -15.56
CA ILE A 99 -0.80 -6.15 -16.48
C ILE A 99 -1.83 -7.18 -16.95
N LEU A 100 -2.65 -7.74 -16.04
CA LEU A 100 -3.52 -8.87 -16.36
C LEU A 100 -4.91 -8.46 -16.82
N LYS A 101 -5.42 -7.30 -16.36
CA LYS A 101 -6.76 -6.80 -16.65
C LYS A 101 -6.76 -5.27 -16.81
N PRO A 102 -6.16 -4.75 -17.90
CA PRO A 102 -6.07 -3.31 -18.14
C PRO A 102 -7.44 -2.63 -18.26
N ASP A 103 -8.52 -3.37 -18.60
CA ASP A 103 -9.90 -2.83 -18.61
C ASP A 103 -10.39 -2.41 -17.21
N PHE A 104 -9.71 -2.87 -16.15
CA PHE A 104 -9.99 -2.54 -14.76
C PHE A 104 -9.08 -1.38 -14.27
N LEU A 105 -8.49 -0.61 -15.19
CA LEU A 105 -7.54 0.47 -14.89
C LEU A 105 -8.03 1.42 -13.79
N LEU A 106 -9.32 1.77 -13.80
CA LEU A 106 -9.93 2.62 -12.78
C LEU A 106 -9.75 2.06 -11.36
N LEU A 107 -9.91 0.75 -11.18
CA LEU A 107 -9.70 0.08 -9.89
C LEU A 107 -8.22 0.13 -9.46
N GLY A 108 -7.32 -0.03 -10.43
CA GLY A 108 -5.89 0.15 -10.20
C GLY A 108 -5.53 1.57 -9.76
N VAL A 109 -6.13 2.60 -10.38
CA VAL A 109 -5.94 4.01 -10.00
C VAL A 109 -6.51 4.28 -8.60
N ILE A 110 -7.66 3.70 -8.24
CA ILE A 110 -8.22 3.81 -6.88
C ILE A 110 -7.24 3.21 -5.86
N LEU A 111 -6.63 2.07 -6.15
CA LEU A 111 -5.61 1.47 -5.29
C LEU A 111 -4.34 2.32 -5.20
N LEU A 112 -3.91 2.95 -6.30
CA LEU A 112 -2.80 3.91 -6.29
C LEU A 112 -3.10 5.10 -5.37
N ILE A 113 -4.30 5.69 -5.47
CA ILE A 113 -4.74 6.75 -4.57
C ILE A 113 -4.72 6.27 -3.12
N TYR A 114 -5.23 5.06 -2.85
CA TYR A 114 -5.16 4.47 -1.52
C TYR A 114 -3.72 4.34 -1.03
N LEU A 115 -2.80 3.84 -1.87
CA LEU A 115 -1.37 3.74 -1.53
C LEU A 115 -0.78 5.10 -1.16
N ILE A 116 -1.11 6.18 -1.89
CA ILE A 116 -0.67 7.55 -1.58
C ILE A 116 -1.19 7.99 -0.21
N LEU A 117 -2.45 7.69 0.11
CA LEU A 117 -3.07 8.02 1.40
C LEU A 117 -2.41 7.29 2.58
N LEU A 118 -1.73 6.16 2.34
CA LEU A 118 -0.95 5.43 3.34
C LEU A 118 0.43 6.03 3.63
N ALA A 119 0.72 7.24 3.14
CA ALA A 119 1.98 7.93 3.40
C ALA A 119 2.27 8.03 4.92
N PRO A 120 3.51 7.73 5.35
CA PRO A 120 3.86 7.71 6.76
C PRO A 120 3.87 9.13 7.36
N LYS A 121 3.01 9.35 8.37
CA LYS A 121 2.88 10.62 9.11
C LYS A 121 3.50 10.48 10.50
N LYS A 122 4.36 11.43 10.90
CA LYS A 122 5.05 11.40 12.21
C LYS A 122 4.06 11.15 13.36
N ALA A 123 3.02 11.98 13.48
CA ALA A 123 2.02 11.88 14.54
C ALA A 123 1.35 10.50 14.62
N GLN A 124 1.02 9.92 13.46
CA GLN A 124 0.42 8.57 13.40
C GLN A 124 1.40 7.49 13.90
N ILE A 125 2.69 7.61 13.58
CA ILE A 125 3.72 6.64 14.02
C ILE A 125 3.86 6.69 15.54
N PHE A 126 4.00 7.89 16.12
CA PHE A 126 4.12 8.05 17.56
C PHE A 126 2.88 7.53 18.30
N GLN A 127 1.68 7.84 17.80
CA GLN A 127 0.42 7.33 18.36
C GLN A 127 0.32 5.80 18.26
N THR A 128 0.67 5.23 17.10
CA THR A 128 0.55 3.77 16.87
C THR A 128 1.53 2.97 17.72
N LEU A 129 2.71 3.53 17.98
CA LEU A 129 3.77 2.86 18.75
C LEU A 129 3.78 3.22 20.23
N ASP A 130 2.87 4.09 20.67
CA ASP A 130 2.82 4.64 22.02
C ASP A 130 4.18 5.20 22.48
N ILE A 131 4.81 5.99 21.60
CA ILE A 131 6.09 6.65 21.89
C ILE A 131 5.78 8.10 22.28
N ARG A 132 6.21 8.52 23.46
CA ARG A 132 6.11 9.92 23.91
C ARG A 132 7.10 10.80 23.14
N ASN A 133 6.63 11.96 22.67
CA ASN A 133 7.45 12.98 21.97
C ASN A 133 8.44 13.67 22.91
#